data_AF-A0A1H4A6V9-F1
#
_entry.id   AF-A0A1H4A6V9-F1
#
_cell.length_a   1.000
_cell.length_b   1.000
_cell.length_c   1.000
_cell.angle_alpha   90.00
_cell.angle_beta   90.00
_cell.angle_gamma   90.00
#
_symmetry.space_group_name_H-M   'P 1'
#
loop_
_entity.id
_entity.type
_entity.pdbx_description
1 polymer ?
#
loop_
_entity_poly.entity_id
_entity_poly.type
_entity_poly.pdbx_seq_one_letter_code
_entity_poly.pdbx_strand_id
1 'polypeptide(L)'
;MKKKLSRFLVSVGASAAVIMSMASCGGSNVPSANSDAAAGTTDKADEEGEAKQNEAGKNEAEKNEGGKSGESEAADEVLPDKSSETSETESSKAEMTDFFISKVAKDANVDTQEVRSFLVDDIDFDGEYEGFMFIGTEADKEYNSCEGEVWFVNEAGSKKLHDKFQYYLNDEGDVFSIVEGHDKNFVVFNDMYATSLVTNFYYTDGETCKESVVSGVGDAKVDEDTGDLVIQLSAYDCTCDFEKDSNEPMWLGHSWKPYYFYYSRNTGDFMEYGAKEINASELKDIVGTDVIKELEGDGYTVDNIIQRDNGIININYSKESKLNDGSRSINYMNATFDTRINDYIKAWDDDEADLYGSDFGGIYEVQLLGSAHESSALPESPDEVYGVFVMASKNSDDCLDTEAALMDAEFYDEFTVYTPDFSGLNKEPYYAVAAGLFSTEEEAEKCLKEVKAAGFKDAYVKNAGKYIGGEYLYTMTSTEGISVEDDYILLKDVPVSLPYPVEYENSTMNLYVDKDTEFAKDRDLGTFTNYEEGETPYEWIKKNLELNKTDPEAYSEGVPLHGVFKVGIKGDRITTYYSSAWWD
;
A
#
# COMPACT_ATOMS: atom_id res chain seq x y z
N MET A 1 6.51 3.48 45.86
CA MET A 1 6.29 4.63 44.96
C MET A 1 6.48 4.14 43.54
N LYS A 2 5.37 3.90 42.83
CA LYS A 2 5.35 3.45 41.43
C LYS A 2 4.72 4.59 40.63
N LYS A 3 5.43 5.13 39.63
CA LYS A 3 4.84 6.00 38.60
C LYS A 3 4.73 5.17 37.33
N LYS A 4 3.49 4.85 36.95
CA LYS A 4 3.14 4.40 35.60
C LYS A 4 3.29 5.60 34.65
N LEU A 5 4.05 5.45 33.58
CA LEU A 5 3.91 6.28 32.39
C LEU A 5 2.83 5.61 31.52
N SER A 6 1.68 6.27 31.34
CA SER A 6 0.76 5.95 30.26
C SER A 6 1.17 6.78 29.04
N ARG A 7 1.53 6.13 27.93
CA ARG A 7 1.59 6.79 26.62
C ARG A 7 0.16 6.99 26.14
N PHE A 8 -0.22 8.25 25.92
CA PHE A 8 -1.44 8.65 25.22
C PHE A 8 -1.11 8.59 23.73
N LEU A 9 -1.76 7.70 22.98
CA LEU A 9 -1.95 7.91 21.54
C LEU A 9 -3.05 8.96 21.40
N VAL A 10 -2.76 10.06 20.71
CA VAL A 10 -3.76 11.00 20.23
C VAL A 10 -3.97 10.65 18.76
N SER A 11 -5.02 9.87 18.47
CA SER A 11 -5.59 9.83 17.13
C SER A 11 -6.28 11.17 16.89
N VAL A 12 -5.74 12.03 16.04
CA VAL A 12 -6.45 13.23 15.58
C VAL A 12 -7.39 12.79 14.45
N GLY A 13 -8.48 12.14 14.83
CA GLY A 13 -9.71 12.09 14.03
C GLY A 13 -10.58 13.25 14.49
N ALA A 14 -10.44 14.40 13.85
CA ALA A 14 -11.32 15.56 14.06
C ALA A 14 -11.25 16.52 12.87
N SER A 15 -11.89 16.17 11.76
CA SER A 15 -12.33 17.15 10.78
C SER A 15 -13.42 18.01 11.44
N ALA A 16 -13.02 19.16 11.97
CA ALA A 16 -13.94 20.12 12.55
C ALA A 16 -14.76 20.77 11.43
N ALA A 17 -16.03 20.37 11.30
CA ALA A 17 -17.01 21.06 10.47
C ALA A 17 -17.22 22.50 10.99
N VAL A 18 -16.65 23.49 10.30
CA VAL A 18 -16.97 24.90 10.53
C VAL A 18 -18.22 25.24 9.72
N ILE A 19 -19.37 25.26 10.39
CA ILE A 19 -20.61 25.81 9.83
C ILE A 19 -20.49 27.34 9.82
N MET A 20 -20.15 27.95 8.67
CA MET A 20 -20.31 29.38 8.47
C MET A 20 -21.74 29.69 8.01
N SER A 21 -22.49 30.35 8.89
CA SER A 21 -23.79 30.95 8.58
C SER A 21 -23.64 32.08 7.54
N MET A 22 -24.21 31.89 6.35
CA MET A 22 -24.29 32.94 5.34
C MET A 22 -25.23 34.06 5.79
N ALA A 23 -24.68 35.26 5.98
CA ALA A 23 -25.46 36.49 6.05
C ALA A 23 -25.36 37.22 4.71
N SER A 24 -26.44 37.13 3.93
CA SER A 24 -26.70 37.99 2.77
C SER A 24 -26.69 39.46 3.21
N CYS A 25 -25.93 40.31 2.52
CA CYS A 25 -26.24 41.73 2.35
C CYS A 25 -25.48 42.34 1.16
N GLY A 26 -26.22 42.68 0.10
CA GLY A 26 -26.23 44.02 -0.47
C GLY A 26 -25.01 44.49 -1.27
N GLY A 27 -25.17 44.56 -2.59
CA GLY A 27 -24.21 45.21 -3.48
C GLY A 27 -24.16 46.74 -3.35
N SER A 28 -23.09 47.33 -3.90
CA SER A 28 -23.09 48.69 -4.43
C SER A 28 -21.86 48.96 -5.31
N ASN A 29 -22.16 49.26 -6.58
CA ASN A 29 -21.50 50.13 -7.56
C ASN A 29 -20.12 50.80 -7.24
N VAL A 30 -19.14 50.57 -8.15
CA VAL A 30 -18.48 51.54 -9.09
C VAL A 30 -18.03 52.91 -8.48
N PRO A 31 -16.78 53.41 -8.68
CA PRO A 31 -16.37 53.84 -10.03
C PRO A 31 -14.90 53.77 -10.48
N SER A 32 -14.81 53.63 -11.82
CA SER A 32 -13.69 53.96 -12.70
C SER A 32 -13.31 55.45 -12.66
N ALA A 33 -12.02 55.77 -12.78
CA ALA A 33 -11.53 56.95 -13.51
C ALA A 33 -10.00 56.92 -13.78
N ASN A 34 -9.65 56.84 -15.07
CA ASN A 34 -8.66 57.60 -15.86
C ASN A 34 -7.30 58.08 -15.30
N SER A 35 -6.23 57.88 -16.07
CA SER A 35 -5.75 58.85 -17.10
C SER A 35 -4.43 58.37 -17.75
N ASP A 36 -4.42 58.22 -19.08
CA ASP A 36 -3.65 58.99 -20.10
C ASP A 36 -2.12 58.81 -20.09
N ALA A 37 -1.36 58.81 -21.19
CA ALA A 37 -1.54 58.69 -22.64
C ALA A 37 -0.11 58.90 -23.23
N ALA A 38 0.27 58.22 -24.32
CA ALA A 38 1.01 58.84 -25.43
C ALA A 38 1.25 57.87 -26.61
N ALA A 39 0.66 58.29 -27.73
CA ALA A 39 0.68 57.82 -29.09
C ALA A 39 2.02 57.43 -29.76
N GLY A 40 1.89 56.57 -30.77
CA GLY A 40 2.84 56.38 -31.87
C GLY A 40 2.21 55.58 -33.03
N THR A 41 1.45 56.26 -33.88
CA THR A 41 0.83 55.79 -35.14
C THR A 41 1.83 55.43 -36.25
N THR A 42 1.55 54.42 -37.09
CA THR A 42 1.43 54.54 -38.57
C THR A 42 0.97 53.24 -39.28
N ASP A 43 -0.22 53.33 -39.90
CA ASP A 43 -0.61 52.96 -41.27
C ASP A 43 -0.27 51.60 -41.95
N LYS A 44 -1.36 50.87 -42.23
CA LYS A 44 -1.96 50.53 -43.56
C LYS A 44 -1.77 49.14 -44.23
N ALA A 45 -2.95 48.61 -44.56
CA ALA A 45 -3.44 48.06 -45.84
C ALA A 45 -3.33 46.55 -46.12
N ASP A 46 -4.49 45.90 -45.96
CA ASP A 46 -5.33 45.26 -47.00
C ASP A 46 -4.85 44.11 -47.91
N GLU A 47 -5.81 43.20 -48.07
CA GLU A 47 -6.22 42.38 -49.22
C GLU A 47 -5.82 40.90 -49.35
N GLU A 48 -6.87 40.08 -49.15
CA GLU A 48 -7.35 38.89 -49.87
C GLU A 48 -6.50 38.28 -51.01
N GLY A 49 -6.55 36.94 -51.10
CA GLY A 49 -6.17 36.22 -52.31
C GLY A 49 -6.31 34.70 -52.21
N GLU A 50 -7.33 34.17 -52.89
CA GLU A 50 -7.73 32.76 -53.00
C GLU A 50 -6.70 31.79 -53.60
N ALA A 51 -6.85 30.52 -53.19
CA ALA A 51 -6.83 29.26 -53.96
C ALA A 51 -5.74 28.97 -55.02
N LYS A 52 -5.15 27.76 -54.93
CA LYS A 52 -5.25 26.76 -56.02
C LYS A 52 -4.85 25.34 -55.63
N GLN A 53 -5.65 24.43 -56.15
CA GLN A 53 -5.53 22.97 -56.27
C GLN A 53 -4.22 22.51 -56.91
N ASN A 54 -3.84 21.26 -56.64
CA ASN A 54 -3.46 20.30 -57.68
C ASN A 54 -3.65 18.86 -57.18
N GLU A 55 -4.67 18.18 -57.69
CA GLU A 55 -4.68 16.73 -57.89
C GLU A 55 -3.96 16.41 -59.21
N ALA A 56 -3.30 15.24 -59.30
CA ALA A 56 -3.56 14.28 -60.37
C ALA A 56 -2.68 13.01 -60.26
N GLY A 57 -3.35 11.89 -59.98
CA GLY A 57 -3.21 10.62 -60.71
C GLY A 57 -2.05 9.68 -60.31
N LYS A 58 -2.15 8.36 -60.47
CA LYS A 58 -3.21 7.49 -60.98
C LYS A 58 -2.75 6.03 -60.75
N ASN A 59 -3.68 5.17 -60.38
CA ASN A 59 -3.85 3.74 -60.70
C ASN A 59 -2.62 2.81 -60.84
N GLU A 60 -2.69 1.66 -60.17
CA GLU A 60 -2.96 0.38 -60.85
C GLU A 60 -3.45 -0.69 -59.88
N ALA A 61 -4.46 -1.44 -60.34
CA ALA A 61 -5.03 -2.60 -59.70
C ALA A 61 -4.80 -3.80 -60.63
N GLU A 62 -4.35 -4.93 -60.10
CA GLU A 62 -4.51 -6.22 -60.77
C GLU A 62 -5.02 -7.27 -59.78
N LYS A 63 -6.16 -7.84 -60.16
CA LYS A 63 -6.72 -9.09 -59.65
C LYS A 63 -5.83 -10.26 -60.07
N ASN A 64 -5.78 -11.31 -59.25
CA ASN A 64 -5.94 -12.65 -59.80
C ASN A 64 -6.62 -13.61 -58.82
N GLU A 65 -7.55 -14.38 -59.38
CA GLU A 65 -8.42 -15.38 -58.77
C GLU A 65 -7.71 -16.75 -58.62
N GLY A 66 -8.30 -17.64 -57.83
CA GLY A 66 -8.27 -19.08 -58.11
C GLY A 66 -7.91 -19.96 -56.92
N GLY A 67 -8.90 -20.57 -56.29
CA GLY A 67 -8.78 -21.32 -55.03
C GLY A 67 -8.57 -22.83 -55.17
N LYS A 68 -8.66 -23.54 -54.03
CA LYS A 68 -9.36 -24.83 -53.89
C LYS A 68 -9.36 -25.38 -52.46
N SER A 69 -10.58 -25.59 -51.96
CA SER A 69 -11.11 -26.72 -51.18
C SER A 69 -10.17 -27.69 -50.44
N GLY A 70 -10.43 -27.86 -49.15
CA GLY A 70 -10.21 -29.09 -48.37
C GLY A 70 -11.16 -29.12 -47.17
N GLU A 71 -12.20 -29.95 -47.26
CA GLU A 71 -13.15 -30.32 -46.19
C GLU A 71 -12.49 -31.26 -45.17
N SER A 72 -12.81 -31.07 -43.88
CA SER A 72 -13.15 -32.10 -42.87
C SER A 72 -13.19 -31.40 -41.50
N GLU A 73 -14.03 -31.66 -40.52
CA GLU A 73 -15.21 -32.49 -40.30
C GLU A 73 -15.81 -31.89 -39.02
N ALA A 74 -17.14 -31.78 -39.01
CA ALA A 74 -17.89 -31.29 -37.87
C ALA A 74 -17.89 -32.32 -36.73
N ALA A 75 -17.69 -31.85 -35.50
CA ALA A 75 -18.22 -32.51 -34.31
C ALA A 75 -19.23 -31.54 -33.67
N ASP A 76 -20.45 -32.03 -33.62
CA ASP A 76 -21.69 -31.42 -33.17
C ASP A 76 -21.71 -31.51 -31.63
N GLU A 77 -21.58 -30.38 -30.93
CA GLU A 77 -22.00 -30.29 -29.53
C GLU A 77 -23.14 -29.27 -29.42
N VAL A 78 -24.25 -29.81 -28.98
CA VAL A 78 -25.55 -29.17 -28.79
C VAL A 78 -25.44 -28.08 -27.73
N LEU A 79 -25.62 -26.82 -28.14
CA LEU A 79 -25.87 -25.70 -27.21
C LEU A 79 -27.23 -25.88 -26.55
N PRO A 80 -27.33 -25.90 -25.21
CA PRO A 80 -28.60 -25.72 -24.54
C PRO A 80 -29.06 -24.25 -24.66
N ASP A 81 -30.37 -24.11 -24.81
CA ASP A 81 -31.13 -22.90 -25.03
C ASP A 81 -30.95 -21.91 -23.87
N LYS A 82 -30.23 -20.79 -24.11
CA LYS A 82 -29.80 -19.81 -23.10
C LYS A 82 -30.87 -18.75 -22.77
N SER A 83 -32.15 -19.09 -22.94
CA SER A 83 -33.26 -18.12 -22.84
C SER A 83 -34.20 -18.32 -21.64
N SER A 84 -33.92 -19.27 -20.73
CA SER A 84 -34.78 -19.51 -19.55
C SER A 84 -34.13 -19.25 -18.19
N GLU A 85 -32.81 -19.06 -18.10
CA GLU A 85 -32.14 -18.79 -16.81
C GLU A 85 -32.25 -17.32 -16.36
N THR A 86 -32.37 -16.37 -17.30
CA THR A 86 -32.41 -14.93 -16.98
C THR A 86 -33.73 -14.44 -16.38
N SER A 87 -34.83 -15.21 -16.45
CA SER A 87 -36.12 -14.75 -15.90
C SER A 87 -36.37 -15.19 -14.46
N GLU A 88 -35.71 -16.25 -13.99
CA GLU A 88 -35.87 -16.73 -12.60
C GLU A 88 -35.01 -15.93 -11.62
N THR A 89 -33.81 -15.52 -12.01
CA THR A 89 -32.89 -14.69 -11.21
C THR A 89 -33.39 -13.26 -10.97
N GLU A 90 -34.03 -12.64 -11.96
CA GLU A 90 -34.62 -11.30 -11.81
C GLU A 90 -35.84 -11.31 -10.87
N SER A 91 -36.62 -12.39 -10.90
CA SER A 91 -37.78 -12.54 -10.01
C SER A 91 -37.34 -12.76 -8.55
N SER A 92 -36.27 -13.54 -8.31
CA SER A 92 -35.73 -13.74 -6.96
C SER A 92 -35.12 -12.46 -6.39
N LYS A 93 -34.37 -11.70 -7.20
CA LYS A 93 -33.76 -10.42 -6.78
C LYS A 93 -34.82 -9.38 -6.38
N ALA A 94 -35.92 -9.27 -7.12
CA ALA A 94 -37.03 -8.39 -6.77
C ALA A 94 -37.72 -8.77 -5.45
N GLU A 95 -37.99 -10.06 -5.22
CA GLU A 95 -38.59 -10.54 -3.97
C GLU A 95 -37.65 -10.29 -2.77
N MET A 96 -36.35 -10.51 -2.94
CA MET A 96 -35.34 -10.23 -1.91
C MET A 96 -35.23 -8.74 -1.61
N THR A 97 -35.32 -7.89 -2.63
CA THR A 97 -35.30 -6.43 -2.49
C THR A 97 -36.46 -5.94 -1.61
N ASP A 98 -37.69 -6.39 -1.89
CA ASP A 98 -38.87 -6.01 -1.08
C ASP A 98 -38.76 -6.49 0.37
N PHE A 99 -38.18 -7.69 0.57
CA PHE A 99 -37.91 -8.24 1.90
C PHE A 99 -36.89 -7.38 2.67
N PHE A 100 -35.77 -7.03 2.04
CA PHE A 100 -34.72 -6.22 2.64
C PHE A 100 -35.16 -4.78 2.95
N ILE A 101 -35.90 -4.13 2.05
CA ILE A 101 -36.51 -2.81 2.29
C ILE A 101 -37.40 -2.86 3.53
N SER A 102 -38.27 -3.87 3.63
CA SER A 102 -39.18 -4.03 4.76
C SER A 102 -38.45 -4.28 6.08
N LYS A 103 -37.34 -5.03 6.04
CA LYS A 103 -36.51 -5.34 7.21
C LYS A 103 -35.78 -4.10 7.72
N VAL A 104 -35.10 -3.38 6.83
CA VAL A 104 -34.38 -2.14 7.18
C VAL A 104 -35.35 -1.06 7.67
N ALA A 105 -36.48 -0.84 6.99
CA ALA A 105 -37.47 0.15 7.43
C ALA A 105 -38.00 -0.15 8.84
N LYS A 106 -38.24 -1.43 9.17
CA LYS A 106 -38.66 -1.86 10.50
C LYS A 106 -37.56 -1.63 11.55
N ASP A 107 -36.32 -2.00 11.25
CA ASP A 107 -35.20 -1.90 12.20
C ASP A 107 -34.78 -0.44 12.45
N ALA A 108 -34.90 0.42 11.43
CA ALA A 108 -34.72 1.87 11.51
C ALA A 108 -35.96 2.62 12.06
N ASN A 109 -37.09 1.93 12.21
CA ASN A 109 -38.38 2.50 12.64
C ASN A 109 -38.86 3.66 11.76
N VAL A 110 -38.87 3.44 10.45
CA VAL A 110 -39.36 4.35 9.40
C VAL A 110 -40.37 3.65 8.49
N ASP A 111 -41.08 4.42 7.64
CA ASP A 111 -41.91 3.83 6.59
C ASP A 111 -41.05 3.31 5.43
N THR A 112 -41.50 2.26 4.73
CA THR A 112 -40.74 1.70 3.58
C THR A 112 -40.51 2.70 2.45
N GLN A 113 -41.34 3.75 2.36
CA GLN A 113 -41.19 4.85 1.41
C GLN A 113 -40.01 5.79 1.74
N GLU A 114 -39.43 5.68 2.93
CA GLU A 114 -38.24 6.43 3.32
C GLU A 114 -36.94 5.74 2.89
N VAL A 115 -37.00 4.48 2.47
CA VAL A 115 -35.89 3.80 1.77
C VAL A 115 -35.92 4.28 0.31
N ARG A 116 -35.02 5.18 -0.07
CA ARG A 116 -35.08 5.95 -1.33
C ARG A 116 -34.16 5.42 -2.41
N SER A 117 -33.07 4.76 -2.03
CA SER A 117 -32.09 4.15 -2.92
C SER A 117 -31.64 2.83 -2.29
N PHE A 118 -31.30 1.86 -3.14
CA PHE A 118 -30.86 0.55 -2.70
C PHE A 118 -30.00 -0.13 -3.75
N LEU A 119 -29.11 -0.99 -3.28
CA LEU A 119 -28.35 -1.92 -4.10
C LEU A 119 -28.52 -3.29 -3.47
N VAL A 120 -29.10 -4.24 -4.21
CA VAL A 120 -29.24 -5.63 -3.78
C VAL A 120 -28.52 -6.50 -4.78
N ASP A 121 -27.54 -7.27 -4.33
CA ASP A 121 -26.82 -8.21 -5.20
C ASP A 121 -26.13 -9.31 -4.38
N ASP A 122 -25.60 -10.31 -5.08
CA ASP A 122 -24.68 -11.30 -4.53
C ASP A 122 -23.26 -10.67 -4.52
N ILE A 123 -22.89 -10.07 -3.40
CA ILE A 123 -21.72 -9.17 -3.32
C ILE A 123 -20.41 -9.96 -3.20
N ASP A 124 -20.43 -11.12 -2.55
CA ASP A 124 -19.24 -11.99 -2.40
C ASP A 124 -19.30 -13.28 -3.23
N PHE A 125 -20.29 -13.38 -4.13
CA PHE A 125 -20.46 -14.48 -5.09
C PHE A 125 -20.73 -15.84 -4.44
N ASP A 126 -21.35 -15.86 -3.26
CA ASP A 126 -21.70 -17.09 -2.53
C ASP A 126 -23.10 -17.63 -2.90
N GLY A 127 -23.87 -16.88 -3.69
CA GLY A 127 -25.21 -17.21 -4.16
C GLY A 127 -26.34 -16.74 -3.23
N GLU A 128 -26.01 -16.15 -2.09
CA GLU A 128 -26.94 -15.38 -1.25
C GLU A 128 -26.98 -13.92 -1.72
N TYR A 129 -28.00 -13.17 -1.27
CA TYR A 129 -28.14 -11.76 -1.63
C TYR A 129 -27.89 -10.90 -0.39
N GLU A 130 -27.16 -9.80 -0.60
CA GLU A 130 -27.01 -8.72 0.36
C GLU A 130 -27.64 -7.44 -0.16
N GLY A 131 -27.99 -6.55 0.76
CA GLY A 131 -28.59 -5.27 0.46
C GLY A 131 -27.86 -4.13 1.15
N PHE A 132 -27.65 -3.05 0.39
CA PHE A 132 -27.30 -1.73 0.89
C PHE A 132 -28.49 -0.81 0.66
N MET A 133 -28.89 -0.08 1.70
CA MET A 133 -30.13 0.69 1.72
C MET A 133 -29.84 2.11 2.19
N PHE A 134 -30.33 3.09 1.43
CA PHE A 134 -30.29 4.49 1.81
C PHE A 134 -31.65 4.94 2.34
N ILE A 135 -31.67 5.44 3.58
CA ILE A 135 -32.85 6.04 4.20
C ILE A 135 -32.63 7.54 4.31
N GLY A 136 -33.46 8.34 3.63
CA GLY A 136 -33.22 9.78 3.63
C GLY A 136 -34.17 10.63 2.81
N THR A 137 -33.70 11.84 2.51
CA THR A 137 -34.44 12.83 1.73
C THR A 137 -34.44 12.48 0.25
N GLU A 138 -35.33 13.14 -0.49
CA GLU A 138 -35.25 13.15 -1.95
C GLU A 138 -33.97 13.85 -2.41
N ALA A 139 -33.51 13.48 -3.62
CA ALA A 139 -32.36 14.07 -4.28
C ALA A 139 -32.56 15.59 -4.49
N ASP A 140 -31.60 16.36 -4.00
CA ASP A 140 -31.40 17.75 -4.38
C ASP A 140 -30.69 17.80 -5.73
N LYS A 141 -31.43 18.21 -6.76
CA LYS A 141 -30.94 18.31 -8.14
C LYS A 141 -29.96 19.46 -8.36
N GLU A 142 -29.95 20.47 -7.48
CA GLU A 142 -29.02 21.59 -7.59
C GLU A 142 -27.61 21.16 -7.20
N TYR A 143 -27.49 20.30 -6.18
CA TYR A 143 -26.22 19.85 -5.62
C TYR A 143 -25.88 18.40 -5.95
N ASN A 144 -26.72 17.72 -6.75
CA ASN A 144 -26.61 16.29 -7.06
C ASN A 144 -26.37 15.43 -5.81
N SER A 145 -27.16 15.66 -4.75
CA SER A 145 -26.94 15.03 -3.43
C SER A 145 -28.23 14.75 -2.67
N CYS A 146 -28.16 13.93 -1.62
CA CYS A 146 -29.26 13.67 -0.71
C CYS A 146 -28.76 13.55 0.74
N GLU A 147 -29.62 13.80 1.73
CA GLU A 147 -29.26 13.67 3.14
C GLU A 147 -29.94 12.46 3.77
N GLY A 148 -29.20 11.58 4.43
CA GLY A 148 -29.76 10.37 5.02
C GLY A 148 -28.72 9.47 5.67
N GLU A 149 -29.04 8.21 5.93
CA GLU A 149 -28.15 7.21 6.51
C GLU A 149 -28.10 5.94 5.65
N VAL A 150 -27.00 5.19 5.76
CA VAL A 150 -26.74 3.96 4.97
C VAL A 150 -26.80 2.73 5.87
N TRP A 151 -27.51 1.71 5.40
CA TRP A 151 -27.73 0.45 6.10
C TRP A 151 -27.29 -0.75 5.25
N PHE A 152 -26.75 -1.77 5.91
CA PHE A 152 -26.54 -3.10 5.37
C PHE A 152 -27.64 -4.04 5.84
N VAL A 153 -28.01 -5.01 5.01
CA VAL A 153 -28.99 -6.04 5.33
C VAL A 153 -28.70 -7.33 4.56
N ASN A 154 -28.87 -8.45 5.24
CA ASN A 154 -28.89 -9.79 4.64
C ASN A 154 -29.98 -10.63 5.35
N GLU A 155 -30.03 -11.93 5.10
CA GLU A 155 -30.99 -12.81 5.77
C GLU A 155 -30.81 -12.82 7.30
N ALA A 156 -29.56 -12.79 7.78
CA ALA A 156 -29.22 -12.84 9.20
C ALA A 156 -29.69 -11.59 9.97
N GLY A 157 -29.53 -10.39 9.40
CA GLY A 157 -29.82 -9.14 10.12
C GLY A 157 -29.81 -7.89 9.27
N SER A 158 -30.01 -6.74 9.92
CA SER A 158 -29.69 -5.44 9.34
C SER A 158 -28.86 -4.61 10.33
N LYS A 159 -28.02 -3.72 9.81
CA LYS A 159 -27.11 -2.88 10.61
C LYS A 159 -26.90 -1.55 9.90
N LYS A 160 -27.01 -0.45 10.64
CA LYS A 160 -26.56 0.86 10.15
C LYS A 160 -25.05 0.88 9.98
N LEU A 161 -24.60 1.20 8.77
CA LEU A 161 -23.18 1.32 8.43
C LEU A 161 -22.69 2.75 8.63
N HIS A 162 -23.45 3.72 8.10
CA HIS A 162 -23.03 5.12 8.08
C HIS A 162 -24.13 6.04 8.62
N ASP A 163 -23.73 7.02 9.42
CA ASP A 163 -24.64 7.95 10.09
C ASP A 163 -25.28 8.94 9.11
N LYS A 164 -26.16 9.79 9.65
CA LYS A 164 -26.81 10.80 8.83
C LYS A 164 -25.79 11.76 8.22
N PHE A 165 -25.65 11.77 6.90
CA PHE A 165 -24.72 12.61 6.16
C PHE A 165 -25.30 13.08 4.83
N GLN A 166 -24.62 14.01 4.15
CA GLN A 166 -24.94 14.42 2.78
C GLN A 166 -24.14 13.56 1.80
N TYR A 167 -24.83 12.80 0.96
CA TYR A 167 -24.20 11.91 -0.02
C TYR A 167 -24.32 12.46 -1.43
N TYR A 168 -23.25 12.32 -2.21
CA TYR A 168 -23.24 12.62 -3.63
C TYR A 168 -23.88 11.49 -4.43
N LEU A 169 -24.65 11.84 -5.46
CA LEU A 169 -25.29 10.89 -6.36
C LEU A 169 -24.39 10.61 -7.56
N ASN A 170 -24.25 9.37 -7.97
CA ASN A 170 -23.52 8.99 -9.17
C ASN A 170 -24.21 9.51 -10.45
N ASP A 171 -23.61 9.25 -11.61
CA ASP A 171 -24.14 9.70 -12.91
C ASP A 171 -25.53 9.11 -13.25
N GLU A 172 -25.92 8.02 -12.59
CA GLU A 172 -27.24 7.39 -12.71
C GLU A 172 -28.28 8.01 -11.74
N GLY A 173 -27.85 8.90 -10.85
CA GLY A 173 -28.67 9.53 -9.82
C GLY A 173 -28.89 8.65 -8.59
N ASP A 174 -28.03 7.65 -8.37
CA ASP A 174 -28.07 6.72 -7.23
C ASP A 174 -26.97 7.03 -6.20
N VAL A 175 -27.20 6.63 -4.94
CA VAL A 175 -26.24 6.77 -3.83
C VAL A 175 -25.13 5.71 -3.94
N PHE A 176 -25.47 4.52 -4.42
CA PHE A 176 -24.56 3.38 -4.44
C PHE A 176 -23.98 3.15 -5.84
N SER A 177 -22.71 2.77 -5.88
CA SER A 177 -22.06 2.21 -7.07
C SER A 177 -21.30 0.94 -6.70
N ILE A 178 -20.81 0.21 -7.70
CA ILE A 178 -19.97 -0.98 -7.51
C ILE A 178 -18.57 -0.70 -8.04
N VAL A 179 -17.57 -1.04 -7.24
CA VAL A 179 -16.21 -1.29 -7.72
C VAL A 179 -15.99 -2.79 -7.73
N GLU A 180 -15.75 -3.33 -8.92
CA GLU A 180 -15.54 -4.77 -9.11
C GLU A 180 -14.19 -5.18 -8.55
N GLY A 181 -14.21 -6.09 -7.57
CA GLY A 181 -13.04 -6.89 -7.22
C GLY A 181 -13.06 -8.21 -7.99
N HIS A 182 -12.03 -9.03 -7.83
CA HIS A 182 -11.96 -10.28 -8.58
C HIS A 182 -12.84 -11.39 -8.00
N ASP A 183 -12.90 -11.49 -6.68
CA ASP A 183 -13.59 -12.54 -5.90
C ASP A 183 -14.67 -11.97 -4.99
N LYS A 184 -14.92 -10.65 -5.05
CA LYS A 184 -16.04 -9.95 -4.43
C LYS A 184 -16.20 -8.57 -5.05
N ASN A 185 -17.35 -7.96 -4.83
CA ASN A 185 -17.64 -6.58 -5.17
C ASN A 185 -17.53 -5.65 -3.95
N PHE A 186 -17.15 -4.40 -4.21
CA PHE A 186 -17.18 -3.34 -3.22
C PHE A 186 -18.34 -2.41 -3.53
N VAL A 187 -19.23 -2.24 -2.55
CA VAL A 187 -20.27 -1.22 -2.61
C VAL A 187 -19.69 0.10 -2.13
N VAL A 188 -19.82 1.12 -2.97
CA VAL A 188 -19.27 2.44 -2.72
C VAL A 188 -20.34 3.52 -2.66
N PHE A 189 -20.15 4.49 -1.77
CA PHE A 189 -20.95 5.70 -1.68
C PHE A 189 -20.09 6.87 -1.20
N ASN A 190 -20.47 8.10 -1.55
CA ASN A 190 -19.61 9.26 -1.40
C ASN A 190 -20.18 10.28 -0.42
N ASP A 191 -19.44 10.56 0.65
CA ASP A 191 -19.68 11.69 1.54
C ASP A 191 -19.35 13.00 0.83
N MET A 192 -20.31 13.92 0.79
CA MET A 192 -20.16 15.22 0.16
C MET A 192 -19.71 16.27 1.19
N TYR A 193 -18.46 16.72 1.07
CA TYR A 193 -17.95 17.89 1.79
C TYR A 193 -17.94 19.12 0.89
N ALA A 194 -17.70 20.29 1.47
CA ALA A 194 -17.72 21.55 0.74
C ALA A 194 -16.65 21.66 -0.37
N THR A 195 -15.54 20.92 -0.24
CA THR A 195 -14.37 21.03 -1.12
C THR A 195 -13.83 19.68 -1.59
N SER A 196 -14.49 18.58 -1.25
CA SER A 196 -14.06 17.22 -1.59
C SER A 196 -15.22 16.24 -1.49
N LEU A 197 -15.09 15.12 -2.18
CA LEU A 197 -15.81 13.90 -1.86
C LEU A 197 -14.91 13.00 -1.00
N VAL A 198 -15.53 12.14 -0.21
CA VAL A 198 -14.83 11.07 0.49
C VAL A 198 -15.59 9.77 0.23
N THR A 199 -14.93 8.82 -0.40
CA THR A 199 -15.54 7.56 -0.79
C THR A 199 -15.45 6.55 0.35
N ASN A 200 -16.61 5.97 0.68
CA ASN A 200 -16.75 4.89 1.62
C ASN A 200 -16.80 3.56 0.86
N PHE A 201 -16.03 2.57 1.31
CA PHE A 201 -15.90 1.26 0.65
C PHE A 201 -16.32 0.14 1.61
N TYR A 202 -17.32 -0.64 1.20
CA TYR A 202 -17.81 -1.78 1.97
C TYR A 202 -17.88 -3.02 1.11
N TYR A 203 -17.59 -4.18 1.71
CA TYR A 203 -17.70 -5.48 1.06
C TYR A 203 -18.30 -6.52 2.01
N THR A 204 -18.70 -7.66 1.47
CA THR A 204 -19.23 -8.79 2.23
C THR A 204 -18.16 -9.88 2.40
N ASP A 205 -18.16 -10.50 3.58
CA ASP A 205 -17.40 -11.70 3.90
C ASP A 205 -18.32 -12.65 4.68
N GLY A 206 -19.05 -13.48 3.93
CA GLY A 206 -20.15 -14.32 4.43
C GLY A 206 -21.26 -13.48 5.05
N GLU A 207 -21.74 -13.84 6.24
CA GLU A 207 -22.85 -13.12 6.88
C GLU A 207 -22.51 -11.67 7.35
N THR A 208 -21.27 -11.21 7.15
CA THR A 208 -20.78 -9.93 7.70
C THR A 208 -20.39 -8.93 6.62
N CYS A 209 -20.78 -7.66 6.86
CA CYS A 209 -20.30 -6.53 6.08
C CYS A 209 -19.07 -5.91 6.75
N LYS A 210 -18.01 -5.72 5.97
CA LYS A 210 -16.73 -5.13 6.38
C LYS A 210 -16.49 -3.83 5.65
N GLU A 211 -15.81 -2.92 6.33
CA GLU A 211 -15.30 -1.68 5.76
C GLU A 211 -13.88 -1.92 5.26
N SER A 212 -13.60 -1.45 4.04
CA SER A 212 -12.29 -1.59 3.40
C SER A 212 -11.26 -0.66 4.04
N VAL A 213 -9.98 -1.05 3.99
CA VAL A 213 -8.85 -0.23 4.47
C VAL A 213 -8.71 1.10 3.73
N VAL A 214 -9.27 1.24 2.53
CA VAL A 214 -9.28 2.50 1.77
C VAL A 214 -10.54 3.35 1.98
N SER A 215 -11.50 2.87 2.77
CA SER A 215 -12.72 3.61 3.10
C SER A 215 -12.38 4.90 3.86
N GLY A 216 -13.01 6.01 3.48
CA GLY A 216 -12.87 7.27 4.19
C GLY A 216 -11.56 8.03 3.91
N VAL A 217 -10.71 7.54 3.00
CA VAL A 217 -9.39 8.12 2.74
C VAL A 217 -9.46 9.38 1.87
N GLY A 218 -10.29 9.36 0.82
CA GLY A 218 -10.41 10.46 -0.14
C GLY A 218 -11.41 10.16 -1.25
N ASP A 219 -11.38 10.96 -2.31
CA ASP A 219 -12.25 10.79 -3.48
C ASP A 219 -11.67 9.73 -4.42
N ALA A 220 -12.36 8.60 -4.56
CA ALA A 220 -11.82 7.43 -5.23
C ALA A 220 -12.43 7.20 -6.62
N LYS A 221 -11.57 6.84 -7.57
CA LYS A 221 -11.95 6.41 -8.92
C LYS A 221 -11.09 5.25 -9.37
N VAL A 222 -11.65 4.37 -10.21
CA VAL A 222 -10.85 3.36 -10.90
C VAL A 222 -10.33 3.97 -12.18
N ASP A 223 -9.02 3.90 -12.39
CA ASP A 223 -8.39 4.31 -13.64
C ASP A 223 -8.63 3.23 -14.71
N GLU A 224 -9.29 3.59 -15.81
CA GLU A 224 -9.72 2.63 -16.83
C GLU A 224 -8.56 2.00 -17.61
N ASP A 225 -7.43 2.71 -17.72
CA ASP A 225 -6.27 2.25 -18.50
C ASP A 225 -5.40 1.28 -17.72
N THR A 226 -5.26 1.51 -16.41
CA THR A 226 -4.38 0.73 -15.52
C THR A 226 -5.14 -0.27 -14.65
N GLY A 227 -6.42 -0.02 -14.38
CA GLY A 227 -7.20 -0.74 -13.39
C GLY A 227 -6.85 -0.36 -11.94
N ASP A 228 -5.98 0.62 -11.73
CA ASP A 228 -5.61 1.10 -10.40
C ASP A 228 -6.79 1.81 -9.75
N LEU A 229 -6.99 1.59 -8.45
CA LEU A 229 -7.83 2.46 -7.65
C LEU A 229 -7.03 3.71 -7.29
N VAL A 230 -7.45 4.86 -7.82
CA VAL A 230 -6.82 6.16 -7.56
C VAL A 230 -7.66 6.92 -6.54
N ILE A 231 -7.05 7.27 -5.41
CA ILE A 231 -7.71 8.03 -4.34
C ILE A 231 -7.06 9.40 -4.24
N GLN A 232 -7.86 10.43 -4.50
CA GLN A 232 -7.47 11.83 -4.40
C GLN A 232 -7.64 12.31 -2.95
N LEU A 233 -6.53 12.45 -2.24
CA LEU A 233 -6.48 12.91 -0.86
C LEU A 233 -6.61 14.43 -0.80
N SER A 234 -7.63 14.92 -0.09
CA SER A 234 -7.79 16.34 0.23
C SER A 234 -7.09 16.67 1.54
N ALA A 235 -6.14 17.62 1.50
CA ALA A 235 -5.37 18.03 2.67
C ALA A 235 -5.12 19.55 2.71
N TYR A 236 -4.93 20.06 3.93
CA TYR A 236 -4.52 21.45 4.15
C TYR A 236 -3.01 21.53 4.39
N ASP A 237 -2.22 21.41 3.34
CA ASP A 237 -0.76 21.32 3.41
C ASP A 237 -0.01 22.08 2.29
N CYS A 238 -0.72 22.87 1.47
CA CYS A 238 -0.10 23.68 0.41
C CYS A 238 0.79 24.80 0.94
N THR A 239 0.42 25.43 2.05
CA THR A 239 1.14 26.58 2.59
C THR A 239 1.23 26.50 4.11
N CYS A 240 2.41 26.81 4.66
CA CYS A 240 2.61 26.97 6.09
C CYS A 240 3.09 28.38 6.42
N ASP A 241 2.22 29.15 7.06
CA ASP A 241 2.52 30.51 7.50
C ASP A 241 3.05 30.52 8.94
N PHE A 242 3.98 31.44 9.20
CA PHE A 242 4.53 31.73 10.51
C PHE A 242 4.43 33.22 10.77
N GLU A 243 3.73 33.60 11.84
CA GLU A 243 3.70 34.98 12.29
C GLU A 243 5.10 35.48 12.65
N LYS A 244 5.27 36.80 12.61
CA LYS A 244 6.52 37.44 13.03
C LYS A 244 6.90 36.99 14.44
N ASP A 245 8.15 36.55 14.59
CA ASP A 245 8.73 36.10 15.86
C ASP A 245 8.02 34.84 16.46
N SER A 246 7.20 34.13 15.68
CA SER A 246 6.57 32.85 16.06
C SER A 246 7.16 31.68 15.27
N ASN A 247 7.16 30.50 15.90
CA ASN A 247 7.47 29.22 15.26
C ASN A 247 6.24 28.30 15.20
N GLU A 248 5.06 28.80 15.56
CA GLU A 248 3.82 28.04 15.46
C GLU A 248 3.35 28.01 14.00
N PRO A 249 3.22 26.82 13.39
CA PRO A 249 2.80 26.69 12.00
C PRO A 249 1.28 26.92 11.87
N MET A 250 0.88 27.70 10.88
CA MET A 250 -0.51 27.80 10.43
C MET A 250 -0.62 27.24 9.02
N TRP A 251 -1.21 26.06 8.93
CA TRP A 251 -1.44 25.38 7.65
C TRP A 251 -2.64 25.95 6.92
N LEU A 252 -2.42 26.30 5.66
CA LEU A 252 -3.36 26.94 4.75
C LEU A 252 -3.23 26.33 3.35
N GLY A 253 -4.22 26.61 2.51
CA GLY A 253 -4.26 26.13 1.14
C GLY A 253 -4.66 24.65 1.07
N HIS A 254 -5.50 24.33 0.10
CA HIS A 254 -5.97 22.97 -0.16
C HIS A 254 -5.13 22.33 -1.24
N SER A 255 -4.77 21.05 -1.05
CA SER A 255 -4.22 20.17 -2.07
C SER A 255 -5.16 19.01 -2.34
N TRP A 256 -4.99 18.40 -3.51
CA TRP A 256 -5.73 17.21 -3.94
C TRP A 256 -4.78 16.26 -4.64
N LYS A 257 -4.19 15.35 -3.87
CA LYS A 257 -3.08 14.51 -4.34
C LYS A 257 -3.54 13.08 -4.64
N PRO A 258 -3.32 12.54 -5.85
CA PRO A 258 -3.65 11.15 -6.16
C PRO A 258 -2.68 10.16 -5.51
N TYR A 259 -3.23 9.18 -4.79
CA TYR A 259 -2.55 7.97 -4.33
C TYR A 259 -3.11 6.76 -5.06
N TYR A 260 -2.28 5.73 -5.23
CA TYR A 260 -2.58 4.61 -6.11
C TYR A 260 -2.63 3.31 -5.31
N PHE A 261 -3.66 2.52 -5.58
CA PHE A 261 -3.96 1.28 -4.89
C PHE A 261 -4.29 0.19 -5.91
N TYR A 262 -4.08 -1.05 -5.53
CA TYR A 262 -4.46 -2.22 -6.31
C TYR A 262 -5.29 -3.18 -5.45
N TYR A 263 -6.18 -3.93 -6.09
CA TYR A 263 -6.91 -4.99 -5.40
C TYR A 263 -5.99 -6.19 -5.15
N SER A 264 -5.79 -6.55 -3.88
CA SER A 264 -5.03 -7.74 -3.49
C SER A 264 -6.00 -8.86 -3.14
N ARG A 265 -6.07 -9.88 -4.01
CA ARG A 265 -6.82 -11.12 -3.70
C ARG A 265 -6.34 -11.78 -2.42
N ASN A 266 -5.08 -11.53 -2.03
CA ASN A 266 -4.50 -12.16 -0.87
C ASN A 266 -5.08 -11.57 0.43
N THR A 267 -5.32 -10.27 0.48
CA THR A 267 -6.00 -9.60 1.62
C THR A 267 -7.51 -9.61 1.46
N GLY A 268 -8.01 -9.81 0.24
CA GLY A 268 -9.42 -9.60 -0.10
C GLY A 268 -9.80 -8.12 -0.04
N ASP A 269 -8.82 -7.21 -0.15
CA ASP A 269 -8.98 -5.77 0.01
C ASP A 269 -7.94 -5.00 -0.83
N PHE A 270 -8.07 -3.67 -0.88
CA PHE A 270 -7.12 -2.79 -1.56
C PHE A 270 -5.81 -2.62 -0.79
N MET A 271 -4.71 -2.46 -1.51
CA MET A 271 -3.39 -2.18 -0.97
C MET A 271 -2.77 -1.00 -1.70
N GLU A 272 -2.14 -0.08 -0.94
CA GLU A 272 -1.36 1.00 -1.53
C GLU A 272 -0.10 0.41 -2.17
N TYR A 273 0.30 0.93 -3.34
CA TYR A 273 1.59 0.55 -3.91
C TYR A 273 2.72 0.95 -2.95
N GLY A 274 3.68 0.04 -2.79
CA GLY A 274 4.87 0.27 -1.98
C GLY A 274 5.65 1.49 -2.43
N ALA A 275 6.35 2.12 -1.50
CA ALA A 275 7.05 3.37 -1.74
C ALA A 275 8.33 3.47 -0.92
N LYS A 276 9.35 4.08 -1.51
CA LYS A 276 10.63 4.36 -0.86
C LYS A 276 11.14 5.74 -1.24
N GLU A 277 11.90 6.34 -0.34
CA GLU A 277 12.66 7.54 -0.67
C GLU A 277 13.88 7.20 -1.54
N ILE A 278 14.14 8.01 -2.55
CA ILE A 278 15.30 7.90 -3.44
C ILE A 278 16.09 9.21 -3.43
N ASN A 279 17.34 9.16 -3.87
CA ASN A 279 18.20 10.33 -3.94
C ASN A 279 18.23 10.99 -5.33
N ALA A 280 18.82 12.18 -5.41
CA ALA A 280 18.93 12.97 -6.64
C ALA A 280 19.61 12.24 -7.82
N SER A 281 20.59 11.37 -7.54
CA SER A 281 21.26 10.59 -8.60
C SER A 281 20.32 9.55 -9.19
N GLU A 282 19.56 8.86 -8.34
CA GLU A 282 18.57 7.88 -8.78
C GLU A 282 17.46 8.54 -9.60
N LEU A 283 16.95 9.70 -9.15
CA LEU A 283 15.95 10.47 -9.90
C LEU A 283 16.47 10.84 -11.30
N LYS A 284 17.71 11.33 -11.38
CA LYS A 284 18.32 11.74 -12.64
C LYS A 284 18.50 10.57 -13.61
N ASP A 285 18.83 9.39 -13.10
CA ASP A 285 18.94 8.18 -13.91
C ASP A 285 17.58 7.73 -14.45
N ILE A 286 16.50 7.99 -13.71
CA ILE A 286 15.13 7.65 -14.12
C ILE A 286 14.55 8.68 -15.10
N VAL A 287 14.58 9.97 -14.77
CA VAL A 287 13.96 11.05 -15.58
C VAL A 287 14.85 11.44 -16.77
N GLY A 288 16.16 11.15 -16.70
CA GLY A 288 17.14 11.49 -17.74
C GLY A 288 17.57 12.97 -17.74
N THR A 289 17.02 13.79 -16.85
CA THR A 289 17.39 15.21 -16.67
C THR A 289 17.71 15.50 -15.21
N ASP A 290 18.41 16.60 -14.98
CA ASP A 290 18.84 17.02 -13.64
C ASP A 290 17.77 17.93 -13.01
N VAL A 291 16.62 17.33 -12.69
CA VAL A 291 15.43 18.04 -12.18
C VAL A 291 15.75 18.84 -10.92
N ILE A 292 16.57 18.27 -10.03
CA ILE A 292 16.98 18.92 -8.78
C ILE A 292 17.68 20.24 -9.05
N LYS A 293 18.61 20.25 -10.01
CA LYS A 293 19.33 21.45 -10.39
C LYS A 293 18.42 22.51 -11.02
N GLU A 294 17.38 22.09 -11.73
CA GLU A 294 16.36 22.99 -12.30
C GLU A 294 15.57 23.68 -11.18
N LEU A 295 15.01 22.89 -10.25
CA LEU A 295 14.26 23.39 -9.09
C LEU A 295 15.11 24.32 -8.20
N GLU A 296 16.33 23.92 -7.87
CA GLU A 296 17.26 24.75 -7.09
C GLU A 296 17.65 26.04 -7.85
N GLY A 297 17.80 25.96 -9.17
CA GLY A 297 18.06 27.09 -10.05
C GLY A 297 16.95 28.14 -10.00
N ASP A 298 15.70 27.70 -9.82
CA ASP A 298 14.51 28.53 -9.69
C ASP A 298 14.20 28.94 -8.23
N GLY A 299 15.11 28.56 -7.31
CA GLY A 299 15.08 28.97 -5.91
C GLY A 299 14.13 28.14 -5.04
N TYR A 300 13.80 26.92 -5.45
CA TYR A 300 13.13 25.93 -4.63
C TYR A 300 14.13 25.11 -3.81
N THR A 301 13.63 24.52 -2.72
CA THR A 301 14.32 23.49 -1.95
C THR A 301 13.62 22.17 -2.22
N VAL A 302 14.35 21.14 -2.64
CA VAL A 302 13.77 19.79 -2.77
C VAL A 302 13.76 19.15 -1.39
N ASP A 303 12.57 18.71 -0.95
CA ASP A 303 12.34 18.23 0.41
C ASP A 303 12.59 16.72 0.50
N ASN A 304 11.94 15.92 -0.36
CA ASN A 304 12.21 14.50 -0.57
C ASN A 304 11.71 14.03 -1.96
N ILE A 305 12.13 12.82 -2.35
CA ILE A 305 11.79 12.20 -3.63
C ILE A 305 11.31 10.78 -3.34
N ILE A 306 10.11 10.44 -3.77
CA ILE A 306 9.45 9.19 -3.46
C ILE A 306 9.29 8.39 -4.75
N GLN A 307 9.83 7.18 -4.79
CA GLN A 307 9.58 6.21 -5.85
C GLN A 307 8.54 5.20 -5.38
N ARG A 308 7.47 5.02 -6.16
CA ARG A 308 6.41 4.04 -5.92
C ARG A 308 6.55 2.83 -6.84
N ASP A 309 6.12 1.66 -6.36
CA ASP A 309 6.25 0.39 -7.07
C ASP A 309 5.43 0.33 -8.38
N ASN A 310 4.38 1.15 -8.52
CA ASN A 310 3.64 1.29 -9.77
C ASN A 310 4.33 2.17 -10.82
N GLY A 311 5.55 2.65 -10.54
CA GLY A 311 6.33 3.46 -11.47
C GLY A 311 6.06 4.96 -11.39
N ILE A 312 5.28 5.42 -10.39
CA ILE A 312 5.10 6.84 -10.09
C ILE A 312 6.27 7.35 -9.26
N ILE A 313 6.72 8.56 -9.57
CA ILE A 313 7.70 9.30 -8.79
C ILE A 313 7.08 10.62 -8.36
N ASN A 314 7.04 10.87 -7.06
CA ASN A 314 6.63 12.14 -6.50
C ASN A 314 7.88 12.90 -6.02
N ILE A 315 8.04 14.14 -6.46
CA ILE A 315 9.12 15.04 -6.05
C ILE A 315 8.47 16.15 -5.22
N ASN A 316 8.70 16.17 -3.91
CA ASN A 316 8.22 17.26 -3.07
C ASN A 316 9.26 18.36 -3.02
N TYR A 317 8.83 19.61 -3.16
CA TYR A 317 9.70 20.76 -3.07
C TYR A 317 8.97 21.99 -2.53
N SER A 318 9.72 22.90 -1.95
CA SER A 318 9.18 24.05 -1.24
C SER A 318 9.91 25.35 -1.52
N LYS A 319 9.24 26.47 -1.23
CA LYS A 319 9.81 27.81 -1.33
C LYS A 319 9.41 28.69 -0.16
N GLU A 320 10.39 29.10 0.63
CA GLU A 320 10.18 30.08 1.71
C GLU A 320 10.17 31.52 1.15
N SER A 321 9.11 32.25 1.47
CA SER A 321 8.97 33.69 1.22
C SER A 321 8.93 34.45 2.54
N LYS A 322 9.80 35.46 2.70
CA LYS A 322 9.77 36.38 3.86
C LYS A 322 8.98 37.63 3.51
N LEU A 323 7.99 37.95 4.33
CA LEU A 323 7.14 39.12 4.16
C LEU A 323 7.74 40.34 4.87
N ASN A 324 7.35 41.54 4.42
CA ASN A 324 7.91 42.80 4.91
C ASN A 324 7.62 43.08 6.40
N ASP A 325 6.58 42.45 6.94
CA ASP A 325 6.23 42.55 8.37
C ASP A 325 7.07 41.62 9.26
N GLY A 326 7.91 40.76 8.66
CA GLY A 326 8.76 39.79 9.33
C GLY A 326 8.11 38.42 9.55
N SER A 327 6.88 38.21 9.07
CA SER A 327 6.32 36.86 8.91
C SER A 327 7.00 36.13 7.76
N ARG A 328 6.87 34.79 7.74
CA ARG A 328 7.33 33.96 6.63
C ARG A 328 6.26 32.95 6.25
N SER A 329 6.27 32.56 4.98
CA SER A 329 5.36 31.60 4.39
C SER A 329 6.17 30.57 3.62
N ILE A 330 5.87 29.29 3.80
CA ILE A 330 6.47 28.21 3.02
C ILE A 330 5.37 27.64 2.13
N ASN A 331 5.56 27.72 0.80
CA ASN A 331 4.69 27.06 -0.15
C ASN A 331 5.29 25.69 -0.49
N TYR A 332 4.48 24.65 -0.35
CA TYR A 332 4.80 23.27 -0.70
C TYR A 332 4.12 22.91 -2.02
N MET A 333 4.91 22.34 -2.90
CA MET A 333 4.55 21.95 -4.24
C MET A 333 5.07 20.54 -4.49
N ASN A 334 4.59 19.93 -5.56
CA ASN A 334 5.11 18.66 -6.01
C ASN A 334 5.21 18.59 -7.54
N ALA A 335 5.90 17.56 -8.00
CA ALA A 335 5.84 17.11 -9.38
C ALA A 335 5.68 15.60 -9.39
N THR A 336 4.86 15.10 -10.33
CA THR A 336 4.55 13.68 -10.45
C THR A 336 5.00 13.16 -11.82
N PHE A 337 6.04 12.33 -11.83
CA PHE A 337 6.55 11.70 -13.05
C PHE A 337 6.10 10.24 -13.12
N ASP A 338 5.59 9.83 -14.27
CA ASP A 338 5.19 8.44 -14.52
C ASP A 338 6.18 7.76 -15.47
N THR A 339 6.92 6.79 -14.94
CA THR A 339 7.92 6.04 -15.70
C THR A 339 7.35 5.15 -16.79
N ARG A 340 6.05 4.81 -16.74
CA ARG A 340 5.37 3.97 -17.73
C ARG A 340 5.16 4.70 -19.05
N ILE A 341 4.84 5.99 -18.97
CA ILE A 341 4.71 6.88 -20.13
C ILE A 341 5.97 7.74 -20.36
N ASN A 342 6.90 7.72 -19.41
CA ASN A 342 8.12 8.50 -19.40
C ASN A 342 7.84 10.01 -19.56
N ASP A 343 6.86 10.50 -18.80
CA ASP A 343 6.41 11.89 -18.82
C ASP A 343 5.81 12.32 -17.47
N TYR A 344 5.59 13.62 -17.30
CA TYR A 344 4.90 14.17 -16.13
C TYR A 344 3.39 14.01 -16.24
N ILE A 345 2.73 13.71 -15.11
CA ILE A 345 1.27 13.65 -15.02
C ILE A 345 0.71 15.06 -14.94
N LYS A 346 -0.28 15.39 -15.76
CA LYS A 346 -0.98 16.68 -15.65
C LYS A 346 -1.81 16.73 -14.37
N ALA A 347 -1.61 17.78 -13.57
CA ALA A 347 -2.43 17.98 -12.38
C ALA A 347 -3.83 18.48 -12.72
N TRP A 348 -3.92 19.36 -13.73
CA TRP A 348 -5.15 20.03 -14.12
C TRP A 348 -5.35 20.01 -15.64
N ASP A 349 -6.59 20.02 -16.11
CA ASP A 349 -6.92 19.88 -17.55
C ASP A 349 -6.25 20.93 -18.45
N ASP A 350 -6.06 22.14 -17.92
CA ASP A 350 -5.48 23.28 -18.64
C ASP A 350 -3.94 23.32 -18.60
N ASP A 351 -3.30 22.39 -17.88
CA ASP A 351 -1.86 22.40 -17.68
C ASP A 351 -1.08 21.60 -18.73
N GLU A 352 0.18 21.96 -18.90
CA GLU A 352 1.14 21.18 -19.67
C GLU A 352 1.66 20.01 -18.84
N ALA A 353 1.94 18.89 -19.51
CA ALA A 353 2.59 17.73 -18.88
C ALA A 353 4.08 18.02 -18.69
N ASP A 354 4.43 18.89 -17.74
CA ASP A 354 5.80 19.23 -17.41
C ASP A 354 6.03 19.27 -15.90
N LEU A 355 7.27 19.58 -15.49
CA LEU A 355 7.69 19.61 -14.10
C LEU A 355 6.77 20.48 -13.22
N TYR A 356 6.28 21.61 -13.74
CA TYR A 356 5.49 22.57 -12.98
C TYR A 356 3.98 22.39 -13.17
N GLY A 357 3.53 21.91 -14.33
CA GLY A 357 2.13 21.54 -14.59
C GLY A 357 1.69 20.21 -13.95
N SER A 358 2.61 19.53 -13.26
CA SER A 358 2.37 18.32 -12.48
C SER A 358 2.19 18.57 -10.98
N ASP A 359 1.93 19.82 -10.60
CA ASP A 359 1.77 20.22 -9.21
C ASP A 359 0.32 20.06 -8.72
N PHE A 360 0.11 19.03 -7.91
CA PHE A 360 -1.16 18.78 -7.20
C PHE A 360 -1.27 19.58 -5.89
N GLY A 361 -0.25 20.38 -5.57
CA GLY A 361 -0.10 21.14 -4.33
C GLY A 361 0.24 20.28 -3.11
N GLY A 362 0.87 20.89 -2.11
CA GLY A 362 1.14 20.23 -0.84
C GLY A 362 2.22 19.16 -0.91
N ILE A 363 2.21 18.23 0.05
CA ILE A 363 3.28 17.29 0.31
C ILE A 363 2.78 15.86 0.15
N TYR A 364 3.42 15.06 -0.70
CA TYR A 364 3.18 13.61 -0.71
C TYR A 364 3.84 12.93 0.50
N GLU A 365 3.09 12.05 1.15
CA GLU A 365 3.61 11.13 2.15
C GLU A 365 4.26 9.93 1.45
N VAL A 366 5.31 9.36 2.06
CA VAL A 366 5.94 8.12 1.54
C VAL A 366 4.88 7.03 1.47
N GLN A 367 4.11 6.84 2.54
CA GLN A 367 3.01 5.89 2.62
C GLN A 367 1.79 6.55 3.26
N LEU A 368 0.63 6.47 2.61
CA LEU A 368 -0.60 7.07 3.13
C LEU A 368 -1.25 6.22 4.24
N LEU A 369 -1.34 4.89 4.05
CA LEU A 369 -2.06 4.01 4.98
C LEU A 369 -1.23 3.48 6.18
N GLY A 370 -0.04 4.01 6.43
CA GLY A 370 0.87 3.45 7.44
C GLY A 370 1.40 2.05 7.05
N SER A 371 2.26 1.47 7.88
CA SER A 371 3.21 0.38 7.56
C SER A 371 2.64 -1.02 7.20
N ALA A 372 1.49 -1.11 6.52
CA ALA A 372 1.06 -2.34 5.86
C ALA A 372 1.77 -2.50 4.51
N HIS A 373 3.10 -2.45 4.51
CA HIS A 373 3.89 -2.76 3.32
C HIS A 373 3.99 -4.28 3.20
N GLU A 374 3.47 -4.84 2.11
CA GLU A 374 4.06 -6.06 1.53
C GLU A 374 5.43 -5.64 1.01
N SER A 375 6.46 -5.67 1.87
CA SER A 375 7.83 -5.48 1.41
C SER A 375 8.24 -6.76 0.70
N SER A 376 8.27 -6.75 -0.63
CA SER A 376 8.92 -7.83 -1.40
C SER A 376 10.45 -7.79 -1.27
N ALA A 377 11.00 -6.77 -0.62
CA ALA A 377 12.42 -6.67 -0.31
C ALA A 377 12.75 -7.43 0.97
N LEU A 378 13.84 -8.21 0.91
CA LEU A 378 14.45 -8.86 2.06
C LEU A 378 14.94 -7.81 3.06
N PRO A 379 14.97 -8.13 4.37
CA PRO A 379 15.53 -7.22 5.36
C PRO A 379 17.00 -6.93 5.05
N GLU A 380 17.35 -5.65 5.01
CA GLU A 380 18.71 -5.21 4.74
C GLU A 380 19.46 -4.88 6.03
N SER A 381 20.70 -5.37 6.12
CA SER A 381 21.64 -4.95 7.16
C SER A 381 22.22 -3.57 6.81
N PRO A 382 22.39 -2.67 7.80
CA PRO A 382 23.14 -1.43 7.62
C PRO A 382 24.56 -1.68 7.10
N ASP A 383 25.11 -0.67 6.44
CA ASP A 383 26.47 -0.74 5.90
C ASP A 383 27.53 -0.94 6.99
N GLU A 384 27.27 -0.41 8.19
CA GLU A 384 28.16 -0.53 9.34
C GLU A 384 27.45 -1.19 10.53
N VAL A 385 28.03 -2.30 10.99
CA VAL A 385 27.59 -3.02 12.19
C VAL A 385 28.82 -3.22 13.08
N TYR A 386 28.68 -2.95 14.39
CA TYR A 386 29.76 -3.04 15.36
C TYR A 386 29.47 -4.18 16.34
N GLY A 387 30.37 -5.15 16.44
CA GLY A 387 30.24 -6.27 17.36
C GLY A 387 31.20 -6.21 18.54
N VAL A 388 30.72 -6.66 19.72
CA VAL A 388 31.55 -6.85 20.92
C VAL A 388 31.94 -8.33 21.01
N PHE A 389 33.11 -8.68 20.48
CA PHE A 389 33.55 -10.08 20.35
C PHE A 389 34.37 -10.53 21.56
N VAL A 390 34.11 -11.76 22.02
CA VAL A 390 34.73 -12.34 23.22
C VAL A 390 35.67 -13.49 22.87
N MET A 391 35.30 -14.33 21.90
CA MET A 391 36.13 -15.42 21.42
C MET A 391 35.86 -15.73 19.94
N ALA A 392 36.74 -16.52 19.32
CA ALA A 392 36.45 -17.15 18.04
C ALA A 392 37.08 -18.55 17.96
N SER A 393 36.38 -19.51 17.35
CA SER A 393 36.88 -20.87 17.07
C SER A 393 36.55 -21.29 15.64
N LYS A 394 37.22 -22.34 15.15
CA LYS A 394 36.87 -23.01 13.88
C LYS A 394 35.74 -24.03 14.04
N ASN A 395 35.39 -24.37 15.28
CA ASN A 395 34.30 -25.27 15.60
C ASN A 395 33.26 -24.52 16.44
N SER A 396 32.00 -24.55 16.04
CA SER A 396 30.90 -23.89 16.76
C SER A 396 30.70 -24.47 18.16
N ASP A 397 30.96 -25.76 18.37
CA ASP A 397 30.78 -26.39 19.69
C ASP A 397 31.72 -25.80 20.76
N ASP A 398 32.88 -25.27 20.34
CA ASP A 398 33.83 -24.61 21.25
C ASP A 398 33.31 -23.25 21.74
N CYS A 399 32.26 -22.71 21.12
CA CYS A 399 31.65 -21.43 21.49
C CYS A 399 30.66 -21.55 22.67
N LEU A 400 30.07 -22.73 22.86
CA LEU A 400 28.97 -22.97 23.82
C LEU A 400 29.32 -22.59 25.25
N ASP A 401 30.54 -22.92 25.71
CA ASP A 401 30.99 -22.57 27.07
C ASP A 401 31.10 -21.05 27.28
N THR A 402 31.42 -20.30 26.23
CA THR A 402 31.54 -18.84 26.32
C THR A 402 30.19 -18.15 26.21
N GLU A 403 29.28 -18.67 25.38
CA GLU A 403 27.88 -18.22 25.33
C GLU A 403 27.20 -18.40 26.69
N ALA A 404 27.30 -19.60 27.28
CA ALA A 404 26.75 -19.88 28.61
C ALA A 404 27.34 -18.95 29.68
N ALA A 405 28.65 -18.64 29.60
CA ALA A 405 29.28 -17.72 30.54
C ALA A 405 28.80 -16.27 30.38
N LEU A 406 28.47 -15.83 29.17
CA LEU A 406 27.89 -14.50 28.91
C LEU A 406 26.46 -14.42 29.44
N MET A 407 25.66 -15.47 29.21
CA MET A 407 24.31 -15.60 29.76
C MET A 407 24.30 -15.56 31.30
N ASP A 408 25.20 -16.33 31.94
CA ASP A 408 25.40 -16.33 33.40
C ASP A 408 25.80 -14.95 33.95
N ALA A 409 26.38 -14.10 33.09
CA ALA A 409 26.76 -12.72 33.39
C ALA A 409 25.68 -11.69 33.00
N GLU A 410 24.45 -12.13 32.70
CA GLU A 410 23.29 -11.33 32.34
C GLU A 410 23.40 -10.58 30.99
N PHE A 411 24.26 -11.04 30.08
CA PHE A 411 24.21 -10.64 28.67
C PHE A 411 23.35 -11.68 27.95
N TYR A 412 22.11 -11.30 27.60
CA TYR A 412 21.11 -12.17 26.96
C TYR A 412 20.99 -11.95 25.43
N ASP A 413 21.74 -10.98 24.92
CA ASP A 413 21.89 -10.69 23.48
C ASP A 413 23.19 -11.30 22.94
N GLU A 414 23.69 -12.36 23.59
CA GLU A 414 24.87 -13.11 23.19
C GLU A 414 24.55 -14.12 22.08
N PHE A 415 25.44 -14.24 21.11
CA PHE A 415 25.29 -15.22 20.04
C PHE A 415 26.60 -15.48 19.30
N THR A 416 26.64 -16.61 18.61
CA THR A 416 27.72 -16.97 17.70
C THR A 416 27.46 -16.45 16.28
N VAL A 417 28.36 -15.59 15.80
CA VAL A 417 28.41 -15.11 14.42
C VAL A 417 29.30 -16.01 13.57
N TYR A 418 28.86 -16.36 12.36
CA TYR A 418 29.71 -16.99 11.36
C TYR A 418 30.46 -15.89 10.59
N THR A 419 31.78 -15.82 10.73
CA THR A 419 32.54 -14.66 10.25
C THR A 419 32.42 -14.37 8.75
N PRO A 420 32.25 -15.35 7.84
CA PRO A 420 32.04 -15.06 6.43
C PRO A 420 30.72 -14.35 6.10
N ASP A 421 29.74 -14.35 7.01
CA ASP A 421 28.45 -13.68 6.80
C ASP A 421 28.54 -12.16 6.91
N PHE A 422 29.69 -11.62 7.31
CA PHE A 422 29.90 -10.20 7.54
C PHE A 422 31.10 -9.67 6.76
N SER A 423 30.89 -8.58 6.03
CA SER A 423 31.88 -8.03 5.08
C SER A 423 33.19 -7.53 5.73
N GLY A 424 33.14 -7.09 6.98
CA GLY A 424 34.29 -6.62 7.78
C GLY A 424 34.94 -7.69 8.66
N LEU A 425 34.38 -8.89 8.72
CA LEU A 425 34.94 -10.01 9.48
C LEU A 425 35.85 -10.90 8.61
N ASN A 426 36.45 -11.93 9.24
CA ASN A 426 37.40 -12.80 8.56
C ASN A 426 36.68 -13.68 7.52
N LYS A 427 37.20 -13.69 6.29
CA LYS A 427 36.70 -14.56 5.20
C LYS A 427 37.01 -16.03 5.40
N GLU A 428 38.08 -16.35 6.14
CA GLU A 428 38.28 -17.72 6.61
C GLU A 428 37.18 -18.04 7.64
N PRO A 429 36.53 -19.22 7.56
CA PRO A 429 35.39 -19.54 8.41
C PRO A 429 35.79 -19.72 9.87
N TYR A 430 35.28 -18.83 10.71
CA TYR A 430 35.28 -18.95 12.16
C TYR A 430 33.87 -18.72 12.69
N TYR A 431 33.62 -19.24 13.88
CA TYR A 431 32.49 -18.98 14.74
C TYR A 431 32.98 -18.02 15.84
N ALA A 432 32.43 -16.81 15.89
CA ALA A 432 32.83 -15.77 16.82
C ALA A 432 31.69 -15.45 17.79
N VAL A 433 31.94 -15.60 19.09
CA VAL A 433 30.95 -15.25 20.12
C VAL A 433 30.96 -13.74 20.32
N ALA A 434 29.81 -13.12 20.08
CA ALA A 434 29.55 -11.71 20.33
C ALA A 434 28.62 -11.56 21.55
N ALA A 435 28.89 -10.56 22.38
CA ALA A 435 28.01 -10.13 23.47
C ALA A 435 26.98 -9.07 23.00
N GLY A 436 26.77 -8.98 21.69
CA GLY A 436 25.90 -8.00 21.04
C GLY A 436 26.49 -7.45 19.74
N LEU A 437 25.59 -7.09 18.83
CA LEU A 437 25.85 -6.32 17.62
C LEU A 437 25.07 -5.00 17.70
N PHE A 438 25.68 -3.92 17.25
CA PHE A 438 25.18 -2.55 17.41
C PHE A 438 25.28 -1.77 16.11
N SER A 439 24.37 -0.83 15.89
CA SER A 439 24.39 0.07 14.73
C SER A 439 25.43 1.18 14.87
N THR A 440 25.93 1.44 16.09
CA THR A 440 26.94 2.46 16.36
C THR A 440 28.14 1.93 17.15
N GLU A 441 29.32 2.49 16.88
CA GLU A 441 30.54 2.18 17.64
C GLU A 441 30.42 2.60 19.11
N GLU A 442 29.70 3.71 19.39
CA GLU A 442 29.52 4.23 20.75
C GLU A 442 28.76 3.24 21.65
N GLU A 443 27.69 2.64 21.15
CA GLU A 443 26.91 1.63 21.86
C GLU A 443 27.72 0.36 22.09
N ALA A 444 28.46 -0.09 21.07
CA ALA A 444 29.37 -1.24 21.20
C ALA A 444 30.46 -0.99 22.25
N GLU A 445 31.06 0.20 22.30
CA GLU A 445 32.05 0.59 23.30
C GLU A 445 31.46 0.70 24.73
N LYS A 446 30.17 1.01 24.84
CA LYS A 446 29.47 0.97 26.12
C LYS A 446 29.29 -0.47 26.60
N CYS A 447 28.76 -1.35 25.74
CA CYS A 447 28.63 -2.79 26.04
C CYS A 447 29.99 -3.43 26.39
N LEU A 448 31.05 -3.10 25.64
CA LEU A 448 32.41 -3.60 25.91
C LEU A 448 32.88 -3.33 27.35
N LYS A 449 32.57 -2.16 27.92
CA LYS A 449 32.96 -1.82 29.30
C LYS A 449 32.26 -2.73 30.31
N GLU A 450 31.00 -3.05 30.07
CA GLU A 450 30.18 -3.93 30.90
C GLU A 450 30.69 -5.37 30.79
N VAL A 451 30.91 -5.86 29.57
CA VAL A 451 31.49 -7.20 29.28
C VAL A 451 32.85 -7.38 29.96
N LYS A 452 33.73 -6.38 29.88
CA LYS A 452 35.04 -6.42 30.58
C LYS A 452 34.91 -6.40 32.09
N ALA A 453 33.95 -5.65 32.64
CA ALA A 453 33.68 -5.61 34.07
C ALA A 453 33.15 -6.94 34.60
N ALA A 454 32.43 -7.70 33.78
CA ALA A 454 31.93 -9.05 34.08
C ALA A 454 33.03 -10.14 34.06
N GLY A 455 34.21 -9.85 33.51
CA GLY A 455 35.38 -10.74 33.58
C GLY A 455 35.97 -11.14 32.24
N PHE A 456 35.34 -10.79 31.12
CA PHE A 456 35.78 -11.07 29.76
C PHE A 456 36.85 -10.06 29.30
N LYS A 457 38.05 -10.17 29.89
CA LYS A 457 39.11 -9.15 29.75
C LYS A 457 39.62 -8.98 28.32
N ASP A 458 39.58 -10.04 27.52
CA ASP A 458 40.08 -10.06 26.15
C ASP A 458 39.02 -9.64 25.12
N ALA A 459 37.82 -9.28 25.56
CA ALA A 459 36.77 -8.77 24.69
C ALA A 459 37.20 -7.48 23.95
N TYR A 460 36.70 -7.29 22.75
CA TYR A 460 37.00 -6.12 21.92
C TYR A 460 35.84 -5.73 21.00
N VAL A 461 35.78 -4.46 20.64
CA VAL A 461 34.86 -3.94 19.61
C VAL A 461 35.52 -4.10 18.24
N LYS A 462 34.72 -4.49 17.24
CA LYS A 462 35.15 -4.47 15.85
C LYS A 462 33.97 -4.12 14.94
N ASN A 463 34.22 -3.27 13.94
CA ASN A 463 33.30 -3.09 12.81
C ASN A 463 33.24 -4.40 12.00
N ALA A 464 32.11 -5.08 12.11
CA ALA A 464 31.75 -6.28 11.38
C ALA A 464 31.30 -5.98 9.94
N GLY A 465 30.89 -4.75 9.65
CA GLY A 465 30.37 -4.31 8.34
C GLY A 465 28.98 -4.90 8.05
N LYS A 466 28.51 -4.72 6.82
CA LYS A 466 27.22 -5.25 6.34
C LYS A 466 27.15 -6.78 6.42
N TYR A 467 25.98 -7.31 6.82
CA TYR A 467 25.62 -8.72 6.62
C TYR A 467 25.50 -9.03 5.13
N ILE A 468 26.25 -10.03 4.67
CA ILE A 468 26.33 -10.49 3.29
C ILE A 468 26.04 -12.00 3.18
N GLY A 469 25.60 -12.62 4.27
CA GLY A 469 25.15 -14.01 4.25
C GLY A 469 23.85 -14.18 3.45
N GLY A 470 23.55 -15.42 3.09
CA GLY A 470 22.35 -15.78 2.32
C GLY A 470 21.26 -16.45 3.15
N GLU A 471 21.35 -16.38 4.47
CA GLU A 471 20.43 -17.05 5.40
C GLU A 471 19.53 -16.01 6.09
N TYR A 472 18.26 -16.35 6.27
CA TYR A 472 17.25 -15.50 6.87
C TYR A 472 16.41 -16.31 7.86
N LEU A 473 15.71 -15.62 8.75
CA LEU A 473 14.71 -16.20 9.60
C LEU A 473 13.34 -15.76 9.12
N TYR A 474 12.39 -16.68 8.98
CA TYR A 474 10.98 -16.29 8.94
C TYR A 474 10.24 -16.86 10.16
N THR A 475 9.23 -16.13 10.61
CA THR A 475 8.42 -16.49 11.77
C THR A 475 7.03 -16.92 11.33
N MET A 476 6.56 -18.06 11.83
CA MET A 476 5.18 -18.50 11.69
C MET A 476 4.53 -18.68 13.06
N THR A 477 3.39 -18.04 13.26
CA THR A 477 2.61 -18.10 14.51
C THR A 477 1.23 -18.73 14.32
N SER A 478 0.85 -19.02 13.08
CA SER A 478 -0.37 -19.74 12.74
C SER A 478 -0.20 -20.45 11.39
N THR A 479 -1.08 -21.38 11.06
CA THR A 479 -1.19 -21.91 9.69
C THR A 479 -2.10 -21.05 8.79
N GLU A 480 -2.68 -19.97 9.32
CA GLU A 480 -3.42 -19.00 8.52
C GLU A 480 -2.43 -18.27 7.59
N GLY A 481 -2.79 -18.11 6.32
CA GLY A 481 -1.88 -17.55 5.30
C GLY A 481 -1.02 -18.58 4.57
N ILE A 482 -1.13 -19.87 4.88
CA ILE A 482 -0.50 -20.92 4.04
C ILE A 482 -1.49 -21.38 2.95
N SER A 483 -1.11 -21.23 1.68
CA SER A 483 -1.85 -21.76 0.53
C SER A 483 -1.01 -22.79 -0.23
N VAL A 484 -1.64 -23.89 -0.63
CA VAL A 484 -0.98 -25.00 -1.33
C VAL A 484 -1.41 -24.97 -2.78
N GLU A 485 -0.47 -24.62 -3.65
CA GLU A 485 -0.67 -24.62 -5.09
C GLU A 485 -0.07 -25.89 -5.71
N ASP A 486 -0.37 -26.08 -7.00
CA ASP A 486 0.11 -27.24 -7.73
C ASP A 486 1.63 -27.33 -7.71
N ASP A 487 2.36 -26.22 -7.87
CA ASP A 487 3.83 -26.22 -8.01
C ASP A 487 4.60 -25.53 -6.87
N TYR A 488 3.91 -24.88 -5.93
CA TYR A 488 4.52 -24.21 -4.78
C TYR A 488 3.57 -24.13 -3.59
N ILE A 489 4.11 -23.74 -2.43
CA ILE A 489 3.34 -23.34 -1.26
C ILE A 489 3.63 -21.87 -1.01
N LEU A 490 2.60 -21.05 -0.88
CA LEU A 490 2.72 -19.64 -0.49
C LEU A 490 2.55 -19.53 1.02
N LEU A 491 3.54 -18.92 1.66
CA LEU A 491 3.54 -18.48 3.05
C LEU A 491 3.29 -16.97 3.03
N LYS A 492 2.08 -16.56 3.38
CA LYS A 492 1.64 -15.17 3.27
C LYS A 492 2.01 -14.33 4.49
N ASP A 493 2.40 -13.08 4.25
CA ASP A 493 2.63 -12.05 5.28
C ASP A 493 3.55 -12.53 6.43
N VAL A 494 4.58 -13.30 6.08
CA VAL A 494 5.49 -13.85 7.10
C VAL A 494 6.54 -12.82 7.50
N PRO A 495 6.72 -12.55 8.80
CA PRO A 495 7.84 -11.73 9.25
C PRO A 495 9.16 -12.41 8.92
N VAL A 496 10.02 -11.70 8.21
CA VAL A 496 11.37 -12.11 7.81
C VAL A 496 12.38 -11.18 8.47
N SER A 497 13.42 -11.77 9.06
CA SER A 497 14.50 -11.06 9.72
C SER A 497 15.87 -11.65 9.36
N LEU A 498 16.92 -10.90 9.68
CA LEU A 498 18.28 -11.41 9.62
C LEU A 498 18.52 -12.43 10.74
N PRO A 499 19.43 -13.40 10.55
CA PRO A 499 19.69 -14.46 11.52
C PRO A 499 20.44 -14.00 12.77
N TYR A 500 20.76 -12.71 12.87
CA TYR A 500 21.49 -12.11 13.96
C TYR A 500 20.65 -10.99 14.58
N PRO A 501 20.51 -10.97 15.93
CA PRO A 501 19.73 -9.97 16.62
C PRO A 501 20.50 -8.65 16.61
N VAL A 502 20.11 -7.79 15.70
CA VAL A 502 20.46 -6.38 15.74
C VAL A 502 19.15 -5.63 15.59
N GLU A 503 19.04 -4.46 16.22
CA GLU A 503 17.85 -3.62 16.13
C GLU A 503 17.65 -3.11 14.69
N TYR A 504 16.98 -3.92 13.85
CA TYR A 504 16.58 -3.60 12.49
C TYR A 504 15.08 -3.83 12.33
N GLU A 505 14.50 -3.19 11.30
CA GLU A 505 13.14 -3.46 10.91
C GLU A 505 13.05 -4.86 10.30
N ASN A 506 12.13 -5.67 10.83
CA ASN A 506 11.74 -6.91 10.18
C ASN A 506 10.95 -6.55 8.91
N SER A 507 11.15 -7.31 7.84
CA SER A 507 10.30 -7.22 6.66
C SER A 507 9.11 -8.16 6.83
N THR A 508 7.97 -7.85 6.24
CA THR A 508 6.87 -8.80 6.07
C THR A 508 6.82 -9.20 4.60
N MET A 509 6.92 -10.50 4.32
CA MET A 509 7.08 -11.02 2.96
C MET A 509 6.07 -12.12 2.65
N ASN A 510 5.70 -12.23 1.37
CA ASN A 510 5.12 -13.43 0.81
C ASN A 510 6.26 -14.33 0.34
N LEU A 511 6.39 -15.52 0.93
CA LEU A 511 7.45 -16.48 0.60
C LEU A 511 6.87 -17.69 -0.11
N TYR A 512 7.55 -18.15 -1.16
CA TYR A 512 7.14 -19.33 -1.92
C TYR A 512 8.10 -20.47 -1.67
N VAL A 513 7.55 -21.65 -1.37
CA VAL A 513 8.27 -22.91 -1.24
C VAL A 513 7.96 -23.74 -2.47
N ASP A 514 8.91 -23.80 -3.41
CA ASP A 514 8.76 -24.57 -4.64
C ASP A 514 8.87 -26.08 -4.36
N LYS A 515 8.33 -26.90 -5.26
CA LYS A 515 8.43 -28.37 -5.16
C LYS A 515 9.86 -28.89 -5.03
N ASP A 516 10.81 -28.20 -5.64
CA ASP A 516 12.23 -28.55 -5.69
C ASP A 516 13.07 -27.85 -4.61
N THR A 517 12.45 -27.07 -3.71
CA THR A 517 13.12 -26.60 -2.49
C THR A 517 13.68 -27.81 -1.73
N GLU A 518 14.90 -27.70 -1.22
CA GLU A 518 15.57 -28.80 -0.49
C GLU A 518 15.74 -28.44 1.00
N PHE A 519 15.72 -29.47 1.85
CA PHE A 519 16.34 -29.35 3.17
C PHE A 519 17.87 -29.39 3.04
N ALA A 520 18.58 -28.62 3.85
CA ALA A 520 20.04 -28.58 3.84
C ALA A 520 20.64 -29.96 4.19
N LYS A 521 21.49 -30.49 3.31
CA LYS A 521 22.02 -31.87 3.36
C LYS A 521 22.99 -32.14 4.52
N ASP A 522 23.53 -31.08 5.11
CA ASP A 522 24.56 -31.11 6.15
C ASP A 522 24.03 -30.67 7.53
N ARG A 523 22.70 -30.55 7.68
CA ARG A 523 22.05 -30.07 8.92
C ARG A 523 21.26 -31.18 9.62
N ASP A 524 21.05 -30.96 10.92
CA ASP A 524 20.19 -31.83 11.73
C ASP A 524 18.72 -31.56 11.44
N LEU A 525 18.13 -32.42 10.60
CA LEU A 525 16.71 -32.36 10.24
C LEU A 525 15.79 -32.84 11.37
N GLY A 526 16.33 -33.34 12.48
CA GLY A 526 15.56 -33.68 13.68
C GLY A 526 14.87 -32.48 14.33
N THR A 527 15.22 -31.27 13.92
CA THR A 527 14.54 -30.02 14.32
C THR A 527 13.17 -29.84 13.66
N PHE A 528 12.91 -30.49 12.52
CA PHE A 528 11.64 -30.44 11.80
C PHE A 528 10.71 -31.55 12.29
N THR A 529 9.78 -31.23 13.18
CA THR A 529 8.76 -32.17 13.67
C THR A 529 8.04 -32.84 12.50
N ASN A 530 7.76 -34.15 12.63
CA ASN A 530 7.12 -34.99 11.60
C ASN A 530 7.86 -35.10 10.26
N TYR A 531 9.12 -34.69 10.16
CA TYR A 531 9.92 -34.91 8.96
C TYR A 531 10.17 -36.41 8.71
N GLU A 532 10.07 -36.83 7.45
CA GLU A 532 10.44 -38.17 6.99
C GLU A 532 11.62 -38.11 6.01
N GLU A 533 12.55 -39.08 6.12
CA GLU A 533 13.75 -39.11 5.28
C GLU A 533 13.39 -39.12 3.78
N GLY A 534 13.89 -38.13 3.05
CA GLY A 534 13.68 -37.97 1.61
C GLY A 534 12.52 -37.03 1.23
N GLU A 535 11.76 -36.53 2.19
CA GLU A 535 10.70 -35.54 1.99
C GLU A 535 11.28 -34.16 1.62
N THR A 536 10.62 -33.44 0.71
CA THR A 536 10.95 -32.02 0.45
C THR A 536 10.20 -31.09 1.41
N PRO A 537 10.63 -29.83 1.63
CA PRO A 537 9.85 -28.87 2.41
C PRO A 537 8.43 -28.66 1.88
N TYR A 538 8.22 -28.70 0.56
CA TYR A 538 6.88 -28.67 -0.04
C TYR A 538 6.01 -29.84 0.44
N GLU A 539 6.54 -31.07 0.35
CA GLU A 539 5.81 -32.27 0.78
C GLU A 539 5.55 -32.24 2.30
N TRP A 540 6.56 -31.84 3.07
CA TRP A 540 6.50 -31.73 4.52
C TRP A 540 5.44 -30.72 4.99
N ILE A 541 5.39 -29.52 4.40
CA ILE A 541 4.36 -28.52 4.76
C ILE A 541 2.96 -29.04 4.40
N LYS A 542 2.79 -29.59 3.19
CA LYS A 542 1.51 -30.14 2.74
C LYS A 542 1.01 -31.26 3.64
N LYS A 543 1.89 -32.19 4.04
CA LYS A 543 1.57 -33.28 4.97
C LYS A 543 1.11 -32.73 6.33
N ASN A 544 1.82 -31.76 6.87
CA ASN A 544 1.51 -31.21 8.19
C ASN A 544 0.25 -30.33 8.20
N LEU A 545 -0.07 -29.64 7.10
CA LEU A 545 -1.36 -28.97 6.93
C LEU A 545 -2.53 -29.97 6.94
N GLU A 546 -2.38 -31.10 6.27
CA GLU A 546 -3.41 -32.15 6.26
C GLU A 546 -3.52 -32.83 7.63
N LEU A 547 -2.39 -33.05 8.31
CA LEU A 547 -2.38 -33.58 9.67
C LEU A 547 -3.11 -32.64 10.64
N ASN A 548 -2.90 -31.33 10.56
CA ASN A 548 -3.62 -30.34 11.37
C ASN A 548 -5.15 -30.43 11.17
N LYS A 549 -5.62 -30.78 9.98
CA LYS A 549 -7.05 -30.94 9.66
C LYS A 549 -7.62 -32.28 10.12
N THR A 550 -6.85 -33.36 9.98
CA THR A 550 -7.34 -34.73 10.14
C THR A 550 -7.06 -35.33 11.51
N ASP A 551 -5.96 -34.95 12.15
CA ASP A 551 -5.56 -35.38 13.50
C ASP A 551 -4.84 -34.23 14.25
N PRO A 552 -5.59 -33.26 14.80
CA PRO A 552 -5.03 -32.13 15.53
C PRO A 552 -4.22 -32.53 16.77
N GLU A 553 -4.53 -33.68 17.38
CA GLU A 553 -3.78 -34.18 18.53
C GLU A 553 -2.37 -34.59 18.11
N ALA A 554 -2.25 -35.40 17.06
CA ALA A 554 -0.94 -35.76 16.49
C ALA A 554 -0.18 -34.54 15.94
N TYR A 555 -0.87 -33.57 15.35
CA TYR A 555 -0.27 -32.31 14.93
C TYR A 555 0.30 -31.51 16.12
N SER A 556 -0.40 -31.52 17.25
CA SER A 556 0.02 -30.78 18.44
C SER A 556 1.26 -31.36 19.14
N GLU A 557 1.67 -32.58 18.79
CA GLU A 557 2.94 -33.18 19.22
C GLU A 557 4.11 -32.54 18.45
N GLY A 558 4.46 -31.30 18.82
CA GLY A 558 5.59 -30.54 18.26
C GLY A 558 5.26 -29.54 17.14
N VAL A 559 3.96 -29.33 16.88
CA VAL A 559 3.32 -28.19 16.18
C VAL A 559 4.06 -27.70 14.89
N PRO A 560 4.45 -28.60 13.99
CA PRO A 560 5.54 -28.44 12.99
C PRO A 560 5.60 -27.15 12.17
N LEU A 561 4.47 -26.48 11.92
CA LEU A 561 4.39 -25.28 11.08
C LEU A 561 4.37 -23.96 11.87
N HIS A 562 4.57 -23.99 13.18
CA HIS A 562 4.78 -22.76 13.96
C HIS A 562 6.22 -22.73 14.50
N GLY A 563 6.79 -21.54 14.63
CA GLY A 563 8.16 -21.37 15.07
C GLY A 563 8.95 -20.40 14.21
N VAL A 564 10.26 -20.41 14.42
CA VAL A 564 11.24 -19.65 13.66
C VAL A 564 11.97 -20.60 12.72
N PHE A 565 11.96 -20.27 11.43
CA PHE A 565 12.52 -21.10 10.38
C PHE A 565 13.73 -20.41 9.78
N LYS A 566 14.87 -21.08 9.81
CA LYS A 566 16.08 -20.61 9.16
C LYS A 566 16.13 -21.10 7.73
N VAL A 567 16.15 -20.18 6.77
CA VAL A 567 16.04 -20.48 5.34
C VAL A 567 17.02 -19.69 4.48
N GLY A 568 17.26 -20.17 3.26
CA GLY A 568 17.91 -19.38 2.21
C GLY A 568 16.85 -18.78 1.31
N ILE A 569 16.89 -17.48 1.05
CA ILE A 569 15.90 -16.78 0.22
C ILE A 569 16.56 -16.13 -0.99
N LYS A 570 15.91 -16.22 -2.15
CA LYS A 570 16.31 -15.52 -3.38
C LYS A 570 15.10 -14.83 -3.99
N GLY A 571 15.01 -13.51 -3.81
CA GLY A 571 13.79 -12.77 -4.12
C GLY A 571 12.71 -13.13 -3.10
N ASP A 572 11.61 -13.72 -3.57
CA ASP A 572 10.50 -14.24 -2.78
C ASP A 572 10.52 -15.78 -2.63
N ARG A 573 11.48 -16.46 -3.26
CA ARG A 573 11.57 -17.94 -3.26
C ARG A 573 12.46 -18.44 -2.13
N ILE A 574 11.92 -19.34 -1.32
CA ILE A 574 12.70 -20.14 -0.37
C ILE A 574 13.44 -21.23 -1.16
N THR A 575 14.76 -21.14 -1.12
CA THR A 575 15.67 -22.04 -1.84
C THR A 575 16.11 -23.23 -0.98
N THR A 576 16.21 -23.05 0.34
CA THR A 576 16.70 -24.10 1.24
C THR A 576 16.17 -23.90 2.66
N TYR A 577 15.84 -25.00 3.34
CA TYR A 577 15.52 -25.04 4.77
C TYR A 577 16.70 -25.56 5.59
N TYR A 578 17.17 -24.80 6.57
CA TYR A 578 18.34 -25.15 7.38
C TYR A 578 17.96 -25.74 8.74
N SER A 579 16.98 -25.14 9.42
CA SER A 579 16.52 -25.57 10.75
C SER A 579 15.18 -24.93 11.11
N SER A 580 14.48 -25.51 12.08
CA SER A 580 13.33 -24.90 12.76
C SER A 580 13.55 -24.85 14.27
N ALA A 581 13.07 -23.78 14.91
CA ALA A 581 13.14 -23.60 16.35
C ALA A 581 11.79 -23.15 16.92
N TRP A 582 11.54 -23.55 18.17
CA TRP A 582 10.37 -23.15 18.95
C TRP A 582 10.73 -22.00 19.89
N TRP A 583 9.73 -21.19 20.27
CA TRP A 583 9.87 -20.02 21.14
C TRP A 583 10.12 -20.34 22.63
N ASP A 584 10.40 -21.59 22.98
CA ASP A 584 10.55 -22.04 24.38
C ASP A 584 12.00 -22.01 24.88
#